data_AF-A0A5Z9QAB6-F1
#
_entry.id   AF-A0A5Z9QAB6-F1
#
_cell.length_a   1.000
_cell.length_b   1.000
_cell.length_c   1.000
_cell.angle_alpha   90.00
_cell.angle_beta   90.00
_cell.angle_gamma   90.00
#
_symmetry.space_group_name_H-M   'P 1'
#
loop_
_entity.id
_entity.type
_entity.pdbx_description
1 polymer ?
#
loop_
_entity_poly.entity_id
_entity_poly.type
_entity_poly.pdbx_seq_one_letter_code
_entity_poly.pdbx_strand_id
1 'polypeptide(L)' 'MNNLMVIDGIEVRRDAFGRYSLNDLHRAAGSLDKHKPAFWLRNEQTERLISELQICNSVNIEPVNVI' A
#
# COMPACT_ATOMS: atom_id res chain seq x y z
N MET A 1 14.21 3.57 14.32
CA MET A 1 14.20 4.81 13.51
C MET A 1 12.86 4.95 12.81
N ASN A 2 12.19 6.10 12.91
CA ASN A 2 11.04 6.42 12.06
C ASN A 2 11.58 6.99 10.75
N ASN A 3 11.50 6.22 9.66
CA ASN A 3 11.93 6.66 8.35
C ASN A 3 10.83 7.52 7.73
N LEU A 4 11.13 8.80 7.49
CA LEU A 4 10.22 9.74 6.87
C LEU A 4 10.08 9.40 5.37
N MET A 5 8.84 9.21 4.90
CA MET A 5 8.54 9.01 3.50
C MET A 5 7.83 10.26 2.97
N VAL A 6 8.37 10.87 1.91
CA VAL A 6 7.80 12.05 1.27
C VAL A 6 7.64 11.77 -0.23
N ILE A 7 6.43 11.97 -0.75
CA ILE A 7 6.12 11.86 -2.18
C ILE A 7 5.53 13.19 -2.62
N ASP A 8 6.13 13.85 -3.61
CA ASP A 8 5.66 15.13 -4.15
C ASP A 8 5.44 16.21 -3.07
N GLY A 9 6.30 16.25 -2.05
CA GLY A 9 6.18 17.18 -0.92
C GLY A 9 5.10 16.79 0.11
N ILE A 10 4.39 15.68 -0.10
CA ILE A 10 3.41 15.14 0.85
C ILE A 10 4.07 14.10 1.74
N GLU A 11 4.03 14.35 3.04
CA GLU A 11 4.49 13.42 4.06
C GLU A 11 3.51 12.25 4.20
N VAL A 12 4.03 11.02 4.06
CA VAL A 12 3.27 9.79 4.27
C VAL A 12 3.56 9.26 5.66
N ARG A 13 2.57 9.40 6.55
CA ARG A 13 2.71 8.97 7.94
C ARG A 13 2.78 7.46 8.05
N ARG A 14 3.61 7.01 9.00
CA ARG A 14 3.78 5.61 9.37
C ARG A 14 3.33 5.39 10.80
N ASP A 15 2.61 4.30 11.04
CA ASP A 15 2.15 3.88 12.35
C ASP A 15 3.24 3.11 13.13
N ALA A 16 3.02 2.88 14.43
CA ALA A 16 3.94 2.15 15.30
C ALA A 16 4.19 0.71 14.83
N PHE A 17 3.22 0.07 14.15
CA PHE A 17 3.41 -1.25 13.52
C PHE A 17 4.06 -1.17 12.13
N GLY A 18 4.51 0.02 11.72
CA GLY A 18 5.24 0.21 10.48
C GLY A 18 4.38 0.24 9.22
N ARG A 19 3.06 0.48 9.34
CA ARG A 19 2.14 0.60 8.20
C ARG A 19 1.99 2.06 7.75
N TYR A 20 1.85 2.30 6.46
CA TYR A 20 1.65 3.66 5.92
C TYR A 20 0.18 4.05 5.84
N SER A 21 -0.07 5.35 6.00
CA SER A 21 -1.39 5.96 5.87
C SER A 21 -1.85 5.97 4.41
N LEU A 22 -2.90 5.21 4.12
CA LEU A 22 -3.51 5.15 2.79
C LEU A 22 -4.07 6.51 2.35
N ASN A 23 -4.56 7.32 3.30
CA ASN A 23 -5.06 8.67 3.01
C ASN A 23 -3.93 9.59 2.54
N ASP A 24 -2.75 9.50 3.14
CA ASP A 24 -1.62 10.36 2.77
C ASP A 24 -1.03 9.91 1.42
N LEU A 25 -1.03 8.60 1.14
CA LEU A 25 -0.70 8.05 -0.18
C LEU A 25 -1.70 8.51 -1.26
N HIS A 26 -2.99 8.50 -0.97
CA HIS A 26 -4.02 9.02 -1.89
C HIS A 26 -3.80 10.50 -2.20
N ARG A 27 -3.45 11.28 -1.17
CA ARG A 27 -3.14 12.71 -1.35
C ARG A 27 -1.92 12.91 -2.23
N ALA A 28 -0.84 12.17 -1.97
CA ALA A 28 0.40 12.20 -2.75
C ALA A 28 0.19 11.76 -4.22
N ALA A 29 -0.76 10.86 -4.47
CA ALA A 29 -1.12 10.40 -5.82
C ALA A 29 -2.03 11.37 -6.60
N GLY A 30 -2.24 12.60 -6.12
CA GLY A 30 -3.03 13.63 -6.79
C GLY A 30 -4.49 13.71 -6.36
N SER A 31 -4.88 13.07 -5.25
CA SER A 31 -6.18 13.24 -4.58
C SER A 31 -7.45 13.04 -5.43
N LEU A 32 -7.35 12.30 -6.56
CA LEU A 32 -8.48 12.11 -7.46
C LEU A 32 -9.63 11.33 -6.78
N ASP A 33 -10.87 11.75 -7.00
CA ASP A 33 -12.06 11.17 -6.35
C ASP A 33 -12.21 9.66 -6.64
N LYS A 34 -11.92 9.26 -7.88
CA LYS A 34 -11.92 7.86 -8.33
C LYS A 34 -10.95 6.95 -7.56
N HIS A 35 -9.94 7.52 -6.90
CA HIS A 35 -8.92 6.78 -6.15
C HIS A 35 -9.11 6.92 -4.63
N LYS A 36 -10.25 7.45 -4.17
CA LYS A 36 -10.50 7.63 -2.74
C LYS A 36 -10.30 6.31 -1.96
N PRO A 37 -9.71 6.37 -0.77
CA PRO A 37 -9.50 5.21 0.09
C PRO A 37 -10.78 4.42 0.39
N ALA A 38 -11.93 5.09 0.47
CA ALA A 38 -13.24 4.45 0.67
C ALA A 38 -13.64 3.49 -0.47
N PHE A 39 -13.12 3.72 -1.68
CA PHE A 39 -13.33 2.87 -2.84
C PHE A 39 -12.18 1.89 -3.08
N TRP A 40 -11.13 1.90 -2.24
CA TRP A 40 -9.94 1.06 -2.42
C TRP A 40 -10.30 -0.42 -2.58
N LEU A 41 -11.09 -0.97 -1.67
CA LEU A 41 -11.56 -2.36 -1.73
C LEU A 41 -12.49 -2.67 -2.93
N ARG A 42 -13.06 -1.66 -3.57
CA ARG A 42 -13.90 -1.79 -4.77
C ARG A 42 -13.14 -1.51 -6.06
N ASN A 43 -11.87 -1.11 -5.96
CA ASN A 43 -11.06 -0.81 -7.13
C ASN A 43 -10.61 -2.13 -7.74
N GLU A 44 -10.91 -2.34 -9.02
CA GLU A 44 -10.54 -3.55 -9.75
C GLU A 44 -9.04 -3.87 -9.66
N GLN A 45 -8.17 -2.84 -9.63
CA GLN A 45 -6.73 -3.03 -9.45
C GLN A 45 -6.40 -3.59 -8.07
N THR A 46 -7.10 -3.14 -7.03
CA THR A 46 -6.92 -3.65 -5.66
C THR A 46 -7.45 -5.06 -5.53
N GLU A 47 -8.60 -5.38 -6.12
CA GLU A 47 -9.14 -6.74 -6.13
C GLU A 47 -8.19 -7.70 -6.87
N ARG A 48 -7.64 -7.27 -8.02
CA ARG A 48 -6.61 -8.04 -8.74
C ARG A 48 -5.36 -8.25 -7.89
N LEU A 49 -4.85 -7.20 -7.24
CA LEU A 49 -3.68 -7.31 -6.36
C LEU A 49 -3.94 -8.27 -5.18
N ILE A 50 -5.12 -8.18 -4.55
CA ILE A 50 -5.51 -9.10 -3.46
C ILE A 50 -5.58 -10.53 -4.00
N SER A 51 -6.19 -10.73 -5.16
CA SER A 51 -6.27 -12.05 -5.80
C SER A 51 -4.88 -12.60 -6.12
N GLU A 52 -3.98 -11.78 -6.67
CA GLU A 52 -2.59 -12.15 -6.92
C GLU A 52 -1.87 -12.54 -5.63
N LEU A 53 -2.01 -11.74 -4.57
CA LEU A 53 -1.41 -12.04 -3.27
C LEU A 53 -1.98 -13.34 -2.67
N GLN A 54 -3.26 -13.64 -2.83
CA GLN A 54 -3.89 -14.89 -2.37
C GLN A 54 -3.39 -16.11 -3.17
N ILE A 55 -3.19 -15.94 -4.48
CA ILE A 55 -2.59 -16.97 -5.34
C ILE A 55 -1.14 -17.21 -4.94
N CYS A 56 -0.37 -16.14 -4.70
CA CYS A 56 1.01 -16.21 -4.22
C CYS A 56 1.10 -16.85 -2.83
N ASN A 57 0.13 -16.62 -1.94
CA ASN A 57 0.11 -17.21 -0.60
C ASN A 57 -0.23 -18.71 -0.60
N SER A 58 -0.72 -19.26 -1.72
CA SER A 58 -0.85 -20.72 -1.92
C SER A 58 0.47 -21.39 -2.27
N VAL A 59 1.50 -20.61 -2.58
CA VAL A 59 2.88 -21.09 -2.66
C VAL A 59 3.55 -20.66 -1.36
N ASN A 60 4.03 -21.62 -0.60
CA ASN A 60 4.84 -21.38 0.59
C ASN A 60 6.16 -20.70 0.15
N ILE A 61 6.13 -19.38 -0.11
CA ILE A 61 7.31 -18.58 -0.41
C ILE A 61 7.92 -18.20 0.94
N GLU A 62 8.75 -19.10 1.46
CA GLU A 62 9.65 -18.76 2.56
C GLU A 62 10.50 -17.54 2.14
N PRO A 63 10.78 -16.60 3.06
CA PRO A 63 11.59 -15.45 2.73
C PRO A 63 12.94 -15.92 2.19
N VAL A 64 13.26 -15.55 0.95
CA VAL A 64 14.56 -15.83 0.34
C VAL A 64 15.61 -15.11 1.19
N ASN A 65 16.33 -15.89 2.00
CA ASN A 65 17.48 -15.39 2.72
C ASN A 65 18.59 -15.22 1.68
N VAL A 66 18.76 -13.99 1.20
CA VAL A 66 19.86 -13.63 0.31
C VAL A 66 21.14 -13.68 1.14
N ILE A 67 22.02 -14.61 0.78
CA ILE A 67 23.35 -14.83 1.36
C ILE A 67 24.28 -13.69 0.93
#